data_AF-A0A139MXC1-F1
#
_entry.id   AF-A0A139MXC1-F1
#
_cell.length_a   1.000
_cell.length_b   1.000
_cell.length_c   1.000
_cell.angle_alpha   90.00
_cell.angle_beta   90.00
_cell.angle_gamma   90.00
#
_symmetry.space_group_name_H-M   'P 1'
#
loop_
_entity.id
_entity.type
_entity.pdbx_description
1 polymer ?
#
loop_
_entity_poly.entity_id
_entity_poly.type
_entity_poly.pdbx_seq_one_letter_code
_entity_poly.pdbx_strand_id
1 'polypeptide(L)'
;MQIITFIIIFGIIVVVHEFGHFYFAKKSGILVREFAIGMGPKIFAHIGKDGTAYTIRILPLGGYVRMAGWGEDSTEIKTGTPASLTLNEDGKVVRINLSGKKIDQTALPMM
;
A
#
# COMPACT_ATOMS: atom_id res chain seq x y z
N MET A 1 18.35 -25.22 21.97
CA MET A 1 17.02 -24.73 22.36
C MET A 1 16.94 -23.21 22.55
N GLN A 2 17.93 -22.55 23.16
CA GLN A 2 17.89 -21.10 23.42
C GLN A 2 17.63 -20.24 22.17
N ILE A 3 18.29 -20.54 21.04
CA ILE A 3 18.15 -19.77 19.79
C ILE A 3 16.75 -19.94 19.19
N ILE A 4 16.20 -21.15 19.22
CA ILE A 4 14.85 -21.45 18.70
C ILE A 4 13.80 -20.71 19.54
N THR A 5 13.92 -20.78 20.87
CA THR A 5 13.04 -20.04 21.79
C THR A 5 13.15 -18.53 21.58
N PHE A 6 14.36 -18.00 21.37
CA PHE A 6 14.58 -16.59 21.07
C PHE A 6 13.86 -16.16 19.78
N ILE A 7 14.01 -16.93 18.69
CA ILE A 7 13.35 -16.62 17.40
C ILE A 7 11.83 -16.63 17.55
N ILE A 8 11.27 -17.58 18.31
CA ILE A 8 9.82 -17.65 18.55
C ILE A 8 9.32 -16.44 19.35
N ILE A 9 9.96 -16.12 20.48
CA ILE A 9 9.56 -15.00 21.34
C ILE A 9 9.70 -13.68 20.56
N PHE A 10 10.84 -13.49 19.88
CA PHE A 10 11.09 -12.30 19.08
C PHE A 10 10.06 -12.16 17.95
N GLY A 11 9.76 -13.25 17.24
CA GLY A 11 8.73 -13.27 16.20
C GLY A 11 7.35 -12.85 16.71
N ILE A 12 6.94 -13.36 17.88
CA ILE A 12 5.65 -12.98 18.49
C ILE A 12 5.63 -11.49 18.84
N ILE A 13 6.68 -10.97 19.47
CA ILE A 13 6.76 -9.55 19.87
C ILE A 13 6.66 -8.65 18.63
N VAL A 14 7.42 -8.97 17.59
CA VAL A 14 7.41 -8.22 16.33
C VAL A 14 6.04 -8.25 15.68
N VAL A 15 5.40 -9.42 15.59
CA VAL A 15 4.07 -9.55 15.00
C VAL A 15 3.05 -8.69 15.75
N VAL A 16 3.09 -8.70 17.09
CA VAL A 16 2.19 -7.87 17.91
C VAL A 16 2.49 -6.38 17.73
N HIS A 17 3.76 -5.98 17.65
CA HIS A 17 4.16 -4.59 17.40
C HIS A 17 3.63 -4.05 16.07
N GLU A 18 3.90 -4.77 14.98
CA GLU A 18 3.43 -4.40 13.64
C GLU A 18 1.90 -4.44 13.56
N PHE A 19 1.27 -5.43 14.19
CA PHE A 19 -0.18 -5.52 14.26
C PHE A 19 -0.79 -4.31 14.99
N GLY A 20 -0.11 -3.78 16.01
CA GLY A 20 -0.49 -2.52 16.67
C GLY A 20 -0.57 -1.37 15.67
N HIS A 21 0.50 -1.12 14.91
CA HIS A 21 0.52 -0.08 13.86
C HIS A 21 -0.59 -0.30 12.83
N PHE A 22 -0.75 -1.53 12.36
CA PHE A 22 -1.79 -1.88 11.40
C PHE A 22 -3.20 -1.58 11.94
N TYR A 23 -3.49 -2.00 13.17
CA TYR A 23 -4.78 -1.82 13.81
C TYR A 23 -5.11 -0.33 14.00
N PHE A 24 -4.17 0.45 14.53
CA PHE A 24 -4.38 1.89 14.71
C PHE A 24 -4.49 2.63 13.37
N ALA A 25 -3.67 2.29 12.37
CA ALA A 25 -3.76 2.89 11.03
C ALA A 25 -5.13 2.63 10.38
N LYS A 26 -5.60 1.38 10.40
CA LYS A 26 -6.92 1.02 9.85
C LYS A 26 -8.06 1.67 10.61
N LYS A 27 -7.97 1.76 11.95
CA LYS A 27 -8.97 2.44 12.78
C LYS A 27 -9.02 3.95 12.52
N SER A 28 -7.88 4.56 12.22
CA SER A 28 -7.78 5.98 11.85
C SER A 28 -8.14 6.25 10.38
N GLY A 29 -8.56 5.24 9.62
CA GLY A 29 -8.91 5.39 8.20
C GLY A 29 -7.72 5.54 7.26
N ILE A 30 -6.50 5.27 7.73
CA ILE A 30 -5.29 5.31 6.89
C ILE A 30 -5.24 4.03 6.05
N LEU A 31 -5.08 4.20 4.73
CA LEU A 31 -4.93 3.07 3.82
C LEU A 31 -3.57 2.40 4.08
N VAL A 32 -3.60 1.12 4.43
CA VAL A 32 -2.39 0.30 4.53
C VAL A 32 -2.19 -0.45 3.21
N ARG A 33 -1.11 -0.15 2.50
CA ARG A 33 -0.77 -0.81 1.23
C ARG A 33 -0.18 -2.19 1.45
N GLU A 34 0.67 -2.35 2.47
CA GLU A 34 1.36 -3.62 2.73
C GLU A 34 1.56 -3.84 4.23
N PHE A 35 1.27 -5.05 4.68
CA PHE A 35 1.57 -5.55 6.02
C PHE A 35 2.53 -6.73 5.87
N ALA A 36 3.78 -6.56 6.29
CA ALA A 36 4.83 -7.55 6.12
C ALA A 36 5.30 -8.11 7.46
N ILE A 37 5.26 -9.43 7.60
CA ILE A 37 5.88 -10.16 8.69
C ILE A 37 7.21 -10.72 8.19
N GLY A 38 8.30 -10.35 8.85
CA GLY A 38 9.65 -10.71 8.48
C GLY A 38 10.33 -9.72 7.53
N MET A 39 11.57 -10.05 7.16
CA MET A 39 12.41 -9.33 6.21
C MET A 39 12.93 -10.24 5.10
N GLY A 40 13.47 -9.63 4.04
CA GLY A 40 14.06 -10.34 2.90
C GLY A 40 13.02 -10.80 1.86
N PRO A 41 13.35 -11.82 1.04
CA PRO A 41 12.47 -12.32 -0.02
C PRO A 41 11.07 -12.71 0.47
N LYS A 42 10.05 -12.36 -0.32
CA LYS A 42 8.66 -12.72 -0.05
C LYS A 42 8.47 -14.22 -0.33
N ILE A 43 8.01 -14.95 0.68
CA ILE A 43 7.60 -16.36 0.51
C ILE A 43 6.13 -16.42 0.10
N PHE A 44 5.30 -15.59 0.74
CA PHE A 44 3.88 -15.56 0.51
C PHE A 44 3.37 -14.13 0.46
N ALA A 45 2.40 -13.88 -0.42
CA ALA A 45 1.74 -12.59 -0.55
C ALA A 45 0.25 -12.84 -0.84
N HIS A 46 -0.61 -12.19 -0.07
CA HIS A 46 -2.05 -12.26 -0.21
C HIS A 46 -2.65 -10.86 -0.13
N ILE A 47 -3.47 -10.49 -1.12
CA ILE A 47 -4.18 -9.21 -1.11
C ILE A 47 -5.53 -9.45 -0.45
N GLY A 48 -5.74 -8.84 0.72
CA GLY A 48 -7.03 -8.94 1.42
C GLY A 48 -8.12 -8.10 0.74
N LYS A 49 -9.36 -8.33 1.16
CA LYS A 49 -10.54 -7.57 0.69
C LYS A 49 -10.42 -6.06 0.94
N ASP A 50 -9.66 -5.70 1.97
CA ASP A 50 -9.30 -4.33 2.34
C ASP A 50 -8.32 -3.63 1.38
N GLY A 51 -7.79 -4.33 0.37
CA GLY A 51 -6.74 -3.83 -0.52
C GLY A 51 -5.33 -3.86 0.09
N THR A 52 -5.17 -4.32 1.34
CA THR A 52 -3.86 -4.49 1.98
C THR A 52 -3.18 -5.78 1.52
N ALA A 53 -1.91 -5.68 1.11
CA ALA A 53 -1.07 -6.83 0.81
C ALA A 53 -0.44 -7.40 2.08
N TYR A 54 -0.90 -8.57 2.52
CA TYR A 54 -0.31 -9.34 3.61
C TYR A 54 0.83 -10.19 3.07
N THR A 55 2.06 -9.95 3.52
CA THR A 55 3.24 -10.69 3.05
C THR A 55 3.98 -11.37 4.19
N ILE A 56 4.44 -12.59 3.93
CA ILE A 56 5.31 -13.35 4.83
C ILE A 56 6.65 -13.51 4.14
N ARG A 57 7.72 -13.15 4.83
CA ARG A 57 9.10 -13.15 4.32
C ARG A 57 9.96 -14.15 5.07
N ILE A 58 11.07 -14.56 4.45
CA ILE A 58 11.90 -15.67 4.92
C ILE A 58 12.60 -15.43 6.25
N LEU A 59 12.96 -14.19 6.54
CA LEU A 59 13.66 -13.84 7.77
C LEU A 59 12.62 -13.41 8.80
N PRO A 60 12.43 -14.11 9.93
CA PRO A 60 11.50 -13.68 10.99
C PRO A 60 12.02 -12.46 11.77
N LEU A 61 13.12 -11.86 11.32
CA LEU A 61 13.75 -10.71 11.94
C LEU A 61 13.04 -9.43 11.50
N GLY A 62 12.05 -9.00 12.28
CA GLY A 62 11.34 -7.74 12.07
C GLY A 62 10.10 -7.86 11.19
N GLY A 63 9.57 -6.73 10.77
CA GLY A 63 8.36 -6.58 9.96
C GLY A 63 8.17 -5.11 9.64
N TYR A 64 7.19 -4.78 8.80
CA TYR A 64 6.82 -3.39 8.57
C TYR A 64 5.38 -3.24 8.10
N VAL A 65 4.78 -2.10 8.43
CA VAL A 65 3.49 -1.64 7.91
C VAL A 65 3.69 -0.46 6.96
N ARG A 66 3.40 -0.66 5.67
CA ARG A 66 3.44 0.42 4.67
C ARG A 66 2.10 1.14 4.62
N MET A 67 2.05 2.29 5.28
CA MET A 67 0.91 3.21 5.25
C MET A 67 0.96 4.10 4.00
N ALA A 68 -0.20 4.43 3.46
CA ALA A 68 -0.32 5.40 2.37
C ALA A 68 0.19 6.78 2.83
N GLY A 69 0.94 7.46 1.96
CA GLY A 69 1.57 8.74 2.26
C GLY A 69 2.88 8.65 3.07
N TRP A 70 3.31 7.46 3.48
CA TRP A 70 4.62 7.23 4.11
C TRP A 70 5.61 6.62 3.10
N GLY A 71 6.74 7.30 2.87
CA GLY A 71 7.78 6.88 1.91
C GLY A 71 7.64 7.50 0.51
N GLU A 72 8.25 6.87 -0.51
CA GLU A 72 8.24 7.29 -1.92
C GLU A 72 6.88 7.14 -2.64
N ASP A 73 5.76 7.31 -1.93
CA ASP A 73 4.42 7.45 -2.54
C ASP A 73 4.22 8.90 -3.07
N SER A 74 5.28 9.51 -3.56
CA SER A 74 5.33 10.89 -4.04
C SER A 74 4.82 10.99 -5.47
N THR A 75 3.58 10.55 -5.72
CA THR A 75 2.79 11.17 -6.79
C THR A 75 2.32 12.53 -6.28
N GLU A 76 3.26 13.47 -6.19
CA GLU A 76 2.97 14.86 -5.87
C GLU A 76 2.34 15.50 -7.10
N ILE A 77 1.08 15.91 -7.00
CA ILE A 77 0.40 16.65 -8.05
C ILE A 77 0.90 18.09 -7.97
N LYS A 78 1.81 18.47 -8.88
CA LYS A 78 2.31 19.84 -8.99
C LYS A 78 1.33 20.70 -9.78
N THR A 79 1.29 22.00 -9.50
CA THR A 79 0.55 22.96 -10.33
C THR A 79 1.05 22.89 -11.77
N GLY A 80 0.15 22.67 -12.73
CA GLY A 80 0.47 22.42 -14.14
C GLY A 80 0.62 20.95 -14.53
N THR A 81 0.25 20.00 -13.66
CA THR A 81 0.17 18.58 -14.03
C THR A 81 -1.03 18.38 -14.97
N PRO A 82 -0.84 17.88 -16.21
CA PRO A 82 -1.94 17.68 -17.14
C PRO A 82 -2.91 16.64 -16.59
N ALA A 83 -4.19 16.97 -16.60
CA ALA A 83 -5.26 16.07 -16.22
C ALA A 83 -6.08 15.70 -17.45
N SER A 84 -6.65 14.50 -17.48
CA SER A 84 -7.56 14.10 -18.54
C SER A 84 -8.86 13.56 -17.96
N LEU A 85 -9.97 13.94 -18.57
CA LEU A 85 -11.31 13.55 -18.14
C LEU A 85 -11.89 12.52 -19.10
N THR A 86 -12.33 11.39 -18.57
CA THR A 86 -13.18 10.44 -19.31
C THR A 86 -14.64 10.79 -19.06
N LEU A 87 -15.40 10.98 -20.14
CA LEU A 87 -16.83 11.27 -20.08
C LEU A 87 -17.65 10.04 -20.46
N ASN A 88 -18.83 9.89 -19.85
CA ASN A 88 -19.87 8.99 -20.33
C ASN A 88 -20.64 9.60 -21.52
N GLU A 89 -21.50 8.80 -22.15
CA GLU A 89 -22.36 9.20 -23.27
C GLU A 89 -23.27 10.40 -22.95
N ASP A 90 -23.66 10.58 -21.68
CA ASP A 90 -24.41 11.75 -21.17
C ASP A 90 -23.55 13.02 -20.93
N GLY A 91 -22.27 13.01 -21.30
CA GLY A 91 -21.36 14.14 -21.05
C GLY A 91 -20.99 14.37 -19.58
N LYS A 92 -21.23 13.36 -18.71
CA LYS A 92 -20.79 13.41 -17.29
C LYS A 92 -19.40 12.83 -17.12
N VAL A 93 -18.58 13.50 -16.30
CA VAL A 93 -17.24 13.03 -15.92
C VAL A 93 -17.35 11.79 -15.04
N VAL A 94 -16.76 10.69 -15.48
CA VAL A 94 -16.66 9.44 -14.69
C VAL A 94 -15.29 9.17 -14.15
N ARG A 95 -14.25 9.75 -14.75
CA ARG A 95 -12.87 9.50 -14.34
C ARG A 95 -11.99 10.71 -14.60
N ILE A 96 -11.14 11.00 -13.62
CA ILE A 96 -10.08 12.02 -13.72
C ILE A 96 -8.74 11.28 -13.67
N ASN A 97 -7.93 11.43 -14.70
CA ASN A 97 -6.61 10.81 -14.81
C ASN A 97 -5.53 11.89 -14.76
N LEU A 98 -4.69 11.86 -13.72
CA LEU A 98 -3.54 12.76 -13.56
C LEU A 98 -2.20 12.06 -13.90
N SER A 99 -2.25 10.84 -14.44
CA SER A 99 -1.08 10.06 -14.78
C SER A 99 -0.68 10.30 -16.23
N GLY A 100 0.57 10.75 -16.45
CA GLY A 100 1.15 10.92 -17.79
C GLY A 100 1.32 9.62 -18.61
N LYS A 101 0.84 8.46 -18.12
CA LYS A 101 1.12 7.14 -18.72
C LYS A 101 -0.09 6.36 -19.26
N LYS A 102 -1.29 6.92 -19.32
CA LYS A 102 -2.38 6.32 -20.13
C LYS A 102 -3.32 7.38 -20.67
N ILE A 103 -3.20 7.65 -21.96
CA ILE A 103 -4.15 8.43 -22.73
C ILE A 103 -5.26 7.44 -23.12
N ASP A 104 -6.35 7.43 -22.35
CA ASP A 104 -7.60 6.84 -22.82
C ASP A 104 -8.01 7.61 -24.08
N GLN A 105 -8.35 6.92 -25.17
CA GLN A 105 -8.59 7.56 -26.47
C GLN A 105 -9.77 8.54 -26.46
N THR A 106 -10.65 8.42 -25.46
CA THR A 106 -11.83 9.27 -25.22
C THR A 106 -11.59 10.37 -24.19
N ALA A 107 -10.35 10.52 -23.70
CA ALA A 107 -10.07 11.43 -22.59
C ALA A 107 -9.79 12.85 -23.09
N LEU A 108 -10.55 13.83 -22.62
CA LEU A 108 -10.34 15.24 -22.95
C LEU A 108 -9.18 15.78 -22.11
N PRO A 109 -8.11 16.32 -22.73
CA PRO A 109 -7.01 16.92 -21.98
C PRO A 109 -7.47 18.24 -21.35
N MET A 110 -7.10 18.46 -20.10
CA MET A 110 -7.19 19.73 -19.39
C MET A 110 -5.79 20.16 -18.97
N MET A 111 -5.46 21.44 -19.21
CA MET A 111 -4.19 22.07 -18.79
C MET A 111 -4.14 22.29 -17.28
#